data_AF-A0A7V9QPA8-F1
#
_entry.id   AF-A0A7V9QPA8-F1
#
_cell.length_a   1.000
_cell.length_b   1.000
_cell.length_c   1.000
_cell.angle_alpha   90.00
_cell.angle_beta   90.00
_cell.angle_gamma   90.00
#
_symmetry.space_group_name_H-M   'P 1'
#
loop_
_entity.id
_entity.type
_entity.pdbx_description
1 polymer ?
#
loop_
_entity_poly.entity_id
_entity_poly.type
_entity_poly.pdbx_seq_one_letter_code
_entity_poly.pdbx_strand_id
1 'polypeptide(L)'
;MAKLWAIVKREYLERVRSKWFVIATMFGPIIMGALVIIPAYITAKSKSTEAIFNSTILDATNTGIGERISLAIVGNNLTARVRPKVIIVPPAALSQAESTATREVIERRMNGYIVLDQQTLAGERARYAGRSATSIPDMERVRSAIRQTIVAMRLEKAGVNPDSIKELTFMPLS
;
A
#
# COMPACT_ATOMS: atom_id res chain seq x y z
N MET A 1 -48.16 -34.11 -18.11
CA MET A 1 -47.77 -32.73 -17.73
C MET A 1 -48.35 -32.28 -16.39
N ALA A 2 -49.66 -32.31 -16.16
CA ALA A 2 -50.28 -31.84 -14.91
C ALA A 2 -49.77 -32.53 -13.62
N LYS A 3 -49.48 -33.84 -13.67
CA LYS A 3 -48.95 -34.60 -12.52
C LYS A 3 -47.55 -34.13 -12.09
N LEU A 4 -46.67 -33.81 -13.06
CA LEU A 4 -45.33 -33.30 -12.77
C LEU A 4 -45.41 -31.94 -12.07
N TRP A 5 -46.31 -31.06 -12.55
CA TRP A 5 -46.53 -29.75 -11.95
C TRP A 5 -47.03 -29.83 -10.51
N ALA A 6 -47.95 -30.77 -10.22
CA ALA A 6 -48.44 -31.01 -8.87
C ALA A 6 -47.32 -31.46 -7.90
N ILE A 7 -46.40 -32.31 -8.37
CA ILE A 7 -45.25 -32.77 -7.59
C ILE A 7 -44.29 -31.61 -7.31
N VAL A 8 -43.90 -30.85 -8.34
CA VAL A 8 -42.99 -29.70 -8.18
C VAL A 8 -43.54 -28.68 -7.18
N LYS A 9 -44.85 -28.37 -7.26
CA LYS A 9 -45.51 -27.45 -6.33
C LYS A 9 -45.45 -27.94 -4.89
N ARG A 10 -45.69 -29.23 -4.64
CA ARG A 10 -45.64 -29.82 -3.31
C ARG A 10 -44.22 -29.75 -2.73
N GLU A 11 -43.24 -30.21 -3.49
CA GLU A 11 -41.82 -30.22 -3.09
C GLU A 11 -41.29 -28.81 -2.82
N TYR A 12 -41.68 -27.83 -3.65
CA TYR A 12 -41.34 -26.42 -3.42
C TYR A 12 -41.92 -25.90 -2.10
N LEU A 13 -43.21 -26.14 -1.85
CA LEU A 13 -43.87 -25.68 -0.62
C LEU A 13 -43.29 -26.33 0.64
N GLU A 14 -42.94 -27.61 0.59
CA GLU A 14 -42.27 -28.30 1.70
C GLU A 14 -40.88 -27.70 1.98
N ARG A 15 -40.11 -27.41 0.93
CA ARG A 15 -38.76 -26.81 1.08
C ARG A 15 -38.83 -25.37 1.61
N VAL A 16 -39.70 -24.53 1.05
CA VAL A 16 -39.81 -23.11 1.43
C VAL A 16 -40.36 -22.92 2.84
N ARG A 17 -41.24 -23.81 3.30
CA ARG A 17 -41.77 -23.77 4.67
C ARG A 17 -40.84 -24.41 5.70
N SER A 18 -39.75 -25.03 5.27
CA SER A 18 -38.76 -25.55 6.20
C SER A 18 -38.12 -24.40 7.00
N LYS A 19 -37.92 -24.62 8.30
CA LYS A 19 -37.26 -23.63 9.18
C LYS A 19 -35.89 -23.25 8.65
N TRP A 20 -35.15 -24.22 8.10
CA TRP A 20 -33.84 -24.01 7.50
C TRP A 20 -33.88 -23.09 6.28
N PHE A 21 -34.89 -23.20 5.41
CA PHE A 21 -35.01 -22.31 4.25
C PHE A 21 -35.24 -20.85 4.67
N VAL A 22 -36.12 -20.62 5.64
CA VAL A 22 -36.40 -19.27 6.17
C VAL A 22 -35.16 -18.68 6.85
N ILE A 23 -34.45 -19.47 7.66
CA ILE A 23 -33.20 -19.06 8.30
C ILE A 23 -32.16 -18.71 7.24
N ALA A 24 -31.91 -19.58 6.27
CA ALA A 24 -30.90 -19.35 5.23
C ALA A 24 -31.24 -18.13 4.36
N THR A 25 -32.52 -17.89 4.05
CA THR A 25 -32.95 -16.74 3.22
C THR A 25 -32.81 -15.41 3.97
N MET A 26 -33.05 -15.39 5.28
CA MET A 26 -32.89 -14.19 6.10
C MET A 26 -31.42 -13.90 6.43
N PHE A 27 -30.68 -14.92 6.87
CA PHE A 27 -29.29 -14.76 7.31
C PHE A 27 -28.28 -14.81 6.15
N GLY A 28 -28.61 -15.44 5.02
CA GLY A 28 -27.74 -15.53 3.84
C GLY A 28 -27.25 -14.17 3.35
N PRO A 29 -28.16 -13.19 3.10
CA PRO A 29 -27.78 -11.83 2.71
C PRO A 29 -26.92 -11.13 3.77
N ILE A 30 -27.20 -11.34 5.07
CA ILE A 30 -26.42 -10.74 6.16
C ILE A 30 -25.00 -11.29 6.17
N ILE A 31 -24.84 -12.61 6.03
CA ILE A 31 -23.52 -13.26 5.97
C ILE A 31 -22.75 -12.79 4.72
N MET A 32 -23.41 -12.75 3.55
CA MET A 32 -22.79 -12.20 2.33
C MET A 32 -22.37 -10.75 2.49
N GLY A 33 -23.22 -9.92 3.08
CA GLY A 33 -22.90 -8.53 3.40
C GLY A 33 -21.70 -8.42 4.36
N ALA A 34 -21.66 -9.24 5.41
CA ALA A 34 -20.56 -9.28 6.35
C ALA A 34 -19.23 -9.71 5.68
N LEU A 35 -19.26 -10.72 4.81
CA LEU A 35 -18.08 -11.18 4.06
C LEU A 35 -17.52 -10.11 3.12
N VAL A 36 -18.34 -9.18 2.63
CA VAL A 36 -17.89 -8.06 1.80
C VAL A 36 -17.47 -6.85 2.66
N ILE A 37 -18.30 -6.46 3.62
CA ILE A 37 -18.12 -5.24 4.42
C ILE A 37 -16.98 -5.37 5.41
N ILE A 38 -16.80 -6.52 6.06
CA ILE A 38 -15.76 -6.70 7.10
C ILE A 38 -14.36 -6.52 6.50
N PRO A 39 -13.98 -7.21 5.39
CA PRO A 39 -12.67 -6.98 4.77
C PRO A 39 -12.51 -5.54 4.26
N ALA A 40 -13.56 -4.96 3.67
CA ALA A 40 -13.53 -3.58 3.20
C ALA A 40 -13.30 -2.59 4.35
N TYR A 41 -13.95 -2.79 5.49
CA TYR A 41 -13.79 -1.96 6.68
C TYR A 41 -12.42 -2.14 7.34
N ILE A 42 -11.91 -3.38 7.44
CA ILE A 42 -10.54 -3.65 7.92
C ILE A 42 -9.51 -2.96 7.03
N THR A 43 -9.71 -3.00 5.71
CA THR A 43 -8.84 -2.34 4.73
C THR A 43 -8.90 -0.82 4.89
N ALA A 44 -10.10 -0.25 4.99
CA ALA A 44 -10.30 1.19 5.15
C ALA A 44 -9.74 1.73 6.47
N LYS A 45 -9.81 0.94 7.55
CA LYS A 45 -9.28 1.30 8.88
C LYS A 45 -7.82 0.91 9.08
N SER A 46 -7.20 0.23 8.11
CA SER A 46 -5.80 -0.15 8.18
C SER A 46 -4.94 1.12 8.30
N LYS A 47 -4.49 1.42 9.52
CA LYS A 47 -3.55 2.49 9.89
C LYS A 47 -2.14 2.31 9.31
N SER A 48 -1.95 1.31 8.46
CA SER A 48 -0.72 0.98 7.72
C SER A 48 -0.06 2.22 7.09
N THR A 49 -0.90 3.14 6.61
CA THR A 49 -0.48 4.43 6.06
C THR A 49 0.24 5.37 7.06
N GLU A 50 -0.17 5.46 8.34
CA GLU A 50 0.51 6.34 9.33
C GLU A 50 1.91 5.85 9.72
N ALA A 51 2.14 4.53 9.67
CA ALA A 51 3.40 3.95 10.09
C ALA A 51 4.56 4.34 9.15
N ILE A 52 4.30 4.39 7.83
CA ILE A 52 5.28 4.87 6.85
C ILE A 52 5.53 6.37 7.00
N PHE A 53 4.49 7.15 7.30
CA PHE A 53 4.62 8.61 7.37
C PHE A 53 5.52 9.09 8.50
N ASN A 54 5.62 8.36 9.61
CA ASN A 54 6.56 8.64 10.69
C ASN A 54 7.84 7.77 10.59
N SER A 55 8.33 7.56 9.38
CA SER A 55 9.61 6.89 9.11
C SER A 55 10.72 7.89 8.80
N THR A 56 11.98 7.45 8.89
CA THR A 56 13.15 8.27 8.50
C THR A 56 13.81 7.70 7.26
N ILE A 57 14.08 8.55 6.28
CA ILE A 57 14.83 8.19 5.08
C ILE A 57 16.29 8.54 5.31
N LEU A 58 17.16 7.54 5.28
CA LEU A 58 18.62 7.69 5.30
C LEU A 58 19.10 7.77 3.84
N ASP A 59 19.41 8.97 3.37
CA ASP A 59 19.87 9.22 2.00
C ASP A 59 21.40 9.28 1.95
N ALA A 60 22.03 8.22 1.46
CA ALA A 60 23.46 8.12 1.19
C ALA A 60 23.82 8.28 -0.29
N THR A 61 22.89 8.79 -1.10
CA THR A 61 23.08 8.94 -2.55
C THR A 61 23.71 10.29 -2.92
N ASN A 62 23.59 11.31 -2.06
CA ASN A 62 23.95 12.71 -2.33
C ASN A 62 23.25 13.32 -3.57
N THR A 63 22.13 12.74 -4.02
CA THR A 63 21.40 13.22 -5.21
C THR A 63 20.13 14.01 -4.88
N GLY A 64 19.73 14.03 -3.60
CA GLY A 64 18.45 14.61 -3.18
C GLY A 64 17.23 13.72 -3.50
N ILE A 65 17.46 12.46 -3.88
CA ILE A 65 16.39 11.49 -4.14
C ILE A 65 15.53 11.24 -2.89
N GLY A 66 16.11 11.34 -1.69
CA GLY A 66 15.40 11.15 -0.44
C GLY A 66 14.18 12.07 -0.30
N GLU A 67 14.31 13.34 -0.68
CA GLU A 67 13.18 14.29 -0.63
C GLU A 67 12.14 14.04 -1.71
N ARG A 68 12.56 13.65 -2.91
CA ARG A 68 11.61 13.27 -3.96
C ARG A 68 10.79 12.04 -3.55
N ILE A 69 11.42 11.06 -2.89
CA ILE A 69 10.74 9.87 -2.35
C ILE A 69 9.85 10.24 -1.16
N SER A 70 10.28 11.12 -0.26
CA SER A 70 9.47 11.59 0.88
C SER A 70 8.15 12.18 0.40
N LEU A 71 8.19 12.97 -0.69
CA LEU A 71 7.03 13.55 -1.37
C LEU A 71 6.19 12.48 -2.09
N ALA A 72 6.82 11.58 -2.83
CA ALA A 72 6.12 10.54 -3.58
C ALA A 72 5.38 9.52 -2.68
N ILE A 73 5.91 9.24 -1.48
CA ILE A 73 5.26 8.39 -0.47
C ILE A 73 3.94 9.02 0.03
N VAL A 74 3.92 10.36 0.15
CA VAL A 74 2.72 11.12 0.54
C VAL A 74 1.70 11.16 -0.59
N GLY A 75 2.17 11.31 -1.84
CA GLY A 75 1.32 11.34 -3.03
C GLY A 75 0.20 12.40 -2.93
N ASN A 76 -1.01 12.03 -3.38
CA ASN A 76 -2.21 12.90 -3.33
C ASN A 76 -2.93 12.86 -1.98
N ASN A 77 -2.35 12.22 -0.96
CA ASN A 77 -3.01 12.06 0.32
C ASN A 77 -2.84 13.35 1.15
N LEU A 78 -3.65 14.37 0.81
CA LEU A 78 -3.68 15.70 1.44
C LEU A 78 -3.95 15.66 2.95
N THR A 79 -4.43 14.53 3.47
CA THR A 79 -4.69 14.27 4.90
C THR A 79 -3.45 13.78 5.66
N ALA A 80 -2.37 13.41 4.96
CA ALA A 80 -1.12 13.01 5.59
C ALA A 80 -0.45 14.23 6.24
N ARG A 81 -0.65 14.39 7.55
CA ARG A 81 -0.06 15.49 8.33
C ARG A 81 1.45 15.33 8.58
N VAL A 82 1.99 14.14 8.34
CA VAL A 82 3.39 13.80 8.65
C VAL A 82 4.03 13.23 7.38
N ARG A 83 5.27 13.63 7.11
CA ARG A 83 6.08 13.12 6.01
C ARG A 83 7.30 12.40 6.57
N PRO A 84 7.84 11.39 5.86
CA PRO A 84 9.09 10.77 6.26
C PRO A 84 10.19 11.83 6.37
N LYS A 85 10.90 11.86 7.50
CA LYS A 85 12.02 12.80 7.68
C LYS A 85 13.20 12.33 6.86
N VAL A 86 13.79 13.19 6.04
CA VAL A 86 14.99 12.87 5.27
C VAL A 86 16.23 13.29 6.07
N ILE A 87 17.20 12.39 6.18
CA ILE A 87 18.52 12.66 6.75
C ILE A 87 19.54 12.25 5.71
N ILE A 88 20.36 13.22 5.28
CA ILE A 88 21.48 12.97 4.38
C ILE A 88 22.61 12.38 5.22
N VAL A 89 23.10 11.20 4.84
CA VAL A 89 24.14 10.48 5.57
C VAL A 89 25.29 10.18 4.62
N PRO A 90 26.54 10.55 4.94
CA PRO A 90 27.69 10.14 4.14
C PRO A 90 27.76 8.61 4.02
N PRO A 91 28.16 8.04 2.86
CA PRO A 91 28.24 6.58 2.68
C PRO A 91 29.06 5.87 3.76
N ALA A 92 30.13 6.50 4.25
CA ALA A 92 30.97 5.98 5.33
C ALA A 92 30.26 5.90 6.69
N ALA A 93 29.26 6.75 6.94
CA ALA A 93 28.50 6.79 8.18
C ALA A 93 27.18 5.99 8.10
N LEU A 94 26.84 5.42 6.94
CA LEU A 94 25.57 4.76 6.69
C LEU A 94 25.31 3.58 7.64
N SER A 95 26.33 2.75 7.88
CA SER A 95 26.21 1.60 8.79
C SER A 95 25.92 2.01 10.23
N GLN A 96 26.53 3.11 10.70
CA GLN A 96 26.29 3.66 12.04
C GLN A 96 24.89 4.30 12.14
N ALA A 97 24.46 5.01 11.10
CA ALA A 97 23.12 5.58 11.01
C ALA A 97 22.03 4.49 10.98
N GLU A 98 22.24 3.42 10.20
CA GLU A 98 21.34 2.26 10.12
C GLU A 98 21.25 1.53 11.47
N SER A 99 22.37 1.36 12.17
CA SER A 99 22.40 0.77 13.52
C SER A 99 21.63 1.61 14.54
N THR A 100 21.84 2.94 14.51
CA THR A 100 21.11 3.88 15.37
C THR A 100 19.60 3.85 15.06
N ALA A 101 19.23 3.92 13.78
CA ALA A 101 17.82 3.88 13.37
C ALA A 101 17.15 2.56 13.75
N THR A 102 17.87 1.43 13.65
CA THR A 102 17.38 0.12 14.10
C THR A 102 17.08 0.12 15.59
N ARG A 103 17.97 0.71 16.40
CA ARG A 103 17.74 0.86 17.84
C ARG A 103 16.52 1.73 18.14
N GLU A 104 16.36 2.86 17.45
CA GLU A 104 15.18 3.74 17.63
C GLU A 104 13.85 3.06 17.27
N VAL A 105 13.85 2.18 16.27
CA VAL A 105 12.68 1.37 15.90
C VAL A 105 12.35 0.34 16.99
N ILE A 106 13.36 -0.35 17.52
CA ILE A 106 13.21 -1.32 18.62
C ILE A 106 12.71 -0.62 19.89
N GLU A 107 13.27 0.54 20.21
CA GLU A 107 12.90 1.39 21.35
C GLU A 107 11.57 2.14 21.14
N ARG A 108 10.87 1.88 20.02
CA ARG A 108 9.56 2.43 19.63
C ARG A 108 9.52 3.96 19.50
N ARG A 109 10.67 4.63 19.41
CA ARG A 109 10.76 6.08 19.16
C ARG A 109 10.52 6.44 17.68
N MET A 110 10.74 5.48 16.79
CA MET A 110 10.52 5.60 15.34
C MET A 110 9.68 4.43 14.81
N ASN A 111 8.89 4.65 13.77
CA ASN A 111 8.07 3.59 13.17
C ASN A 111 8.85 2.72 12.18
N GLY A 112 9.86 3.28 11.52
CA GLY A 112 10.73 2.58 10.58
C GLY A 112 11.72 3.52 9.89
N TYR A 113 12.63 2.97 9.11
CA TYR A 113 13.55 3.72 8.27
C TYR A 113 13.70 3.08 6.89
N ILE A 114 14.04 3.89 5.90
CA ILE A 114 14.35 3.50 4.53
C ILE A 114 15.81 3.89 4.25
N VAL A 115 16.61 2.97 3.72
CA VAL A 115 18.00 3.25 3.33
C VAL A 115 18.06 3.39 1.82
N LEU A 116 18.62 4.52 1.37
CA LEU A 116 18.85 4.83 -0.03
C LEU A 116 20.36 4.95 -0.28
N ASP A 117 20.88 4.10 -1.14
CA ASP A 117 22.30 4.06 -1.52
C ASP A 117 22.48 4.02 -3.05
N GLN A 118 23.71 3.87 -3.52
CA GLN A 118 24.01 3.79 -4.95
C GLN A 118 23.32 2.57 -5.63
N GLN A 119 23.13 1.46 -4.91
CA GLN A 119 22.39 0.29 -5.42
C GLN A 119 20.91 0.61 -5.60
N THR A 120 20.35 1.44 -4.72
CA THR A 120 18.99 1.95 -4.85
C THR A 120 18.86 2.82 -6.09
N LEU A 121 19.81 3.72 -6.36
CA LEU A 121 19.84 4.53 -7.59
C LEU A 121 19.96 3.69 -8.87
N ALA A 122 20.76 2.62 -8.83
CA ALA A 122 20.87 1.64 -9.90
C ALA A 122 19.56 0.84 -10.11
N GLY A 123 18.63 0.88 -9.14
CA GLY A 123 17.36 0.16 -9.17
C GLY A 123 17.51 -1.31 -8.77
N GLU A 124 18.63 -1.69 -8.16
CA GLU A 124 18.92 -3.08 -7.78
C GLU A 124 18.24 -3.46 -6.47
N ARG A 125 18.36 -2.60 -5.45
CA ARG A 125 17.90 -2.91 -4.10
C ARG A 125 17.63 -1.64 -3.30
N ALA A 126 16.53 -1.64 -2.55
CA ALA A 126 16.25 -0.69 -1.48
C ALA A 126 16.01 -1.46 -0.18
N ARG A 127 16.39 -0.88 0.97
CA ARG A 127 16.19 -1.49 2.29
C ARG A 127 15.13 -0.73 3.07
N TYR A 128 14.19 -1.45 3.66
CA TYR A 128 13.17 -0.92 4.56
C TYR A 128 13.11 -1.78 5.82
N ALA A 129 13.15 -1.14 6.99
CA ALA A 129 12.98 -1.80 8.28
C ALA A 129 12.06 -0.95 9.16
N GLY A 130 11.15 -1.59 9.89
CA GLY A 130 10.15 -0.88 10.68
C GLY A 130 9.10 -1.80 11.26
N ARG A 131 8.23 -1.23 12.10
CA ARG A 131 7.10 -1.95 12.71
C ARG A 131 6.08 -2.43 11.68
N SER A 132 6.03 -1.76 10.52
CA SER A 132 5.21 -2.15 9.37
C SER A 132 6.01 -2.81 8.24
N ALA A 133 7.22 -3.31 8.51
CA ALA A 133 8.03 -4.02 7.50
C ALA A 133 7.38 -5.31 6.97
N THR A 134 6.34 -5.83 7.63
CA THR A 134 5.56 -7.00 7.20
C THR A 134 4.25 -6.64 6.49
N SER A 135 3.93 -5.34 6.37
CA SER A 135 2.70 -4.86 5.74
C SER A 135 2.88 -4.77 4.23
N ILE A 136 2.21 -5.68 3.49
CA ILE A 136 2.27 -5.73 2.01
C ILE A 136 1.87 -4.39 1.37
N PRO A 137 0.76 -3.73 1.76
CA PRO A 137 0.35 -2.46 1.15
C PRO A 137 1.38 -1.34 1.36
N ASP A 138 2.02 -1.31 2.54
CA ASP A 138 3.01 -0.29 2.87
C ASP A 138 4.29 -0.48 2.06
N MET A 139 4.76 -1.72 1.97
CA MET A 139 5.92 -2.07 1.14
C MET A 139 5.67 -1.73 -0.33
N GLU A 140 4.48 -1.99 -0.86
CA GLU A 140 4.15 -1.68 -2.26
C GLU A 140 4.09 -0.17 -2.50
N ARG A 141 3.57 0.61 -1.55
CA ARG A 141 3.58 2.08 -1.64
C ARG A 141 5.00 2.64 -1.66
N VAL A 142 5.87 2.19 -0.74
CA VAL A 142 7.28 2.61 -0.70
C VAL A 142 8.00 2.21 -1.99
N ARG A 143 7.81 0.96 -2.44
CA ARG A 143 8.38 0.45 -3.70
C ARG A 143 7.94 1.28 -4.90
N SER A 144 6.65 1.60 -5.01
CA SER A 144 6.10 2.42 -6.09
C SER A 144 6.70 3.82 -6.07
N ALA A 145 6.80 4.46 -4.90
CA ALA A 145 7.39 5.79 -4.74
C ALA A 145 8.87 5.82 -5.17
N ILE A 146 9.66 4.83 -4.74
CA ILE A 146 11.08 4.69 -5.14
C ILE A 146 11.18 4.48 -6.66
N ARG A 147 10.41 3.54 -7.22
CA ARG A 147 10.43 3.22 -8.65
C ARG A 147 10.07 4.43 -9.51
N GLN A 148 8.97 5.10 -9.20
CA GLN A 148 8.52 6.27 -9.95
C GLN A 148 9.56 7.40 -9.91
N THR A 149 10.18 7.61 -8.74
CA THR A 149 11.23 8.63 -8.59
C THR A 149 12.47 8.31 -9.41
N ILE A 150 12.95 7.06 -9.37
CA ILE A 150 14.12 6.62 -10.16
C ILE A 150 13.84 6.76 -11.66
N VAL A 151 12.65 6.33 -12.11
CA VAL A 151 12.23 6.46 -13.51
C VAL A 151 12.20 7.93 -13.93
N ALA A 152 11.57 8.80 -13.13
CA ALA A 152 11.53 10.24 -13.41
C ALA A 152 12.93 10.84 -13.53
N MET A 153 13.86 10.51 -12.62
CA MET A 153 15.24 10.98 -12.71
C MET A 153 15.98 10.47 -13.95
N ARG A 154 15.73 9.23 -14.38
CA ARG A 154 16.33 8.68 -15.60
C ARG A 154 15.80 9.38 -16.85
N LEU A 155 14.51 9.68 -16.88
CA LEU A 155 13.88 10.44 -17.97
C LEU A 155 14.43 11.87 -18.03
N GLU A 156 14.52 12.55 -16.88
CA GLU A 156 15.13 13.88 -16.77
C GLU A 156 16.58 13.87 -17.31
N LYS A 157 17.39 12.87 -16.91
CA LYS A 157 18.76 12.71 -17.43
C LYS A 157 18.82 12.42 -18.93
N ALA A 158 17.80 11.78 -19.49
CA ALA A 158 17.67 11.53 -20.92
C ALA A 158 17.08 12.73 -21.70
N GLY A 159 16.80 13.85 -21.02
CA GLY A 159 16.20 15.04 -21.63
C GLY A 159 14.70 14.93 -21.90
N VAL A 160 14.04 13.92 -21.32
CA VAL A 160 12.59 13.71 -21.48
C VAL A 160 11.88 14.24 -20.25
N ASN A 161 10.92 15.15 -20.43
CA ASN A 161 10.11 15.65 -19.31
C ASN A 161 9.13 14.55 -18.84
N PRO A 162 9.23 14.06 -17.59
CA PRO A 162 8.37 13.01 -17.08
C PRO A 162 6.88 13.40 -17.01
N ASP A 163 6.55 14.69 -16.93
CA ASP A 163 5.16 15.16 -16.91
C ASP A 163 4.49 15.01 -18.28
N SER A 164 5.24 15.24 -19.36
CA SER A 164 4.75 15.08 -20.73
C SER A 164 4.39 13.61 -21.07
N ILE A 165 5.07 12.63 -20.47
CA ILE A 165 4.75 11.21 -20.68
C ILE A 165 3.42 10.83 -20.04
N LYS A 166 3.10 11.38 -18.86
CA LYS A 166 1.82 11.10 -18.19
C LYS A 166 0.65 11.62 -19.02
N GLU A 167 0.80 12.79 -19.64
CA GLU A 167 -0.20 13.34 -20.57
C GLU A 167 -0.34 12.49 -21.83
N LEU A 168 0.76 11.97 -22.38
CA LEU A 168 0.74 11.14 -23.59
C LEU A 168 0.22 9.71 -23.36
N THR A 169 0.35 9.18 -22.14
CA THR A 169 -0.09 7.82 -21.79
C THR A 169 -1.54 7.80 -21.30
N PHE A 170 -2.08 8.93 -20.86
CA PHE A 170 -3.47 9.03 -20.44
C PHE A 170 -4.39 9.09 -21.66
N MET A 171 -4.74 7.91 -22.19
CA MET A 171 -5.77 7.79 -23.21
C MET A 171 -7.10 7.48 -22.50
N PRO A 172 -7.98 8.47 -22.28
CA PRO A 172 -9.28 8.22 -21.67
C PRO A 172 -10.08 7.34 -22.63
N LEU A 173 -10.31 6.09 -22.24
CA LEU A 173 -11.30 5.25 -22.90
C LEU A 173 -12.66 5.74 -22.41
N SER A 174 -13.32 6.53 -23.26
CA SER A 174 -14.75 6.84 -23.17
C SER A 174 -15.58 5.56 -23.32
#